data_AF-A0A960Q7I0-F1
#
_entry.id   AF-A0A960Q7I0-F1
#
_cell.length_a   1.000
_cell.length_b   1.000
_cell.length_c   1.000
_cell.angle_alpha   90.00
_cell.angle_beta   90.00
_cell.angle_gamma   90.00
#
_symmetry.space_group_name_H-M   'P 1'
#
loop_
_entity.id
_entity.type
_entity.pdbx_description
1 polymer ?
#
loop_
_entity_poly.entity_id
_entity_poly.type
_entity_poly.pdbx_seq_one_letter_code
_entity_poly.pdbx_strand_id
1 'polypeptide(L)'
;PVGACVGMKGSRVQSIIRELRGEKIDIIEFSDDLVTFAQSALAPAKITRVSVTHHGEVPHLDVIVEDEQLSLAIGKRGQNVRLAAELIGAKIDIKSETDVKDEVADALARMLQGVVSQSGPRQADVEIDLTEIPGVGAKTAEALQATGLGTLNALLEASAEDLTEVEGVGPKLAETIMSWARDEEDRLRQEADTASVAEGFEVVEEPSTPTMADDDFMAALSRAFQESEALQARLADNPLADEGEPEADAESTDTASEHDE
;
A
#
# COMPACT_ATOMS: atom_id res chain seq x y z
N PRO A 1 13.40 -37.83 15.03
CA PRO A 1 12.60 -39.05 15.29
C PRO A 1 11.66 -38.93 16.52
N VAL A 2 10.37 -38.70 16.27
CA VAL A 2 9.32 -38.52 17.29
C VAL A 2 8.88 -39.85 17.94
N GLY A 3 8.81 -40.93 17.16
CA GLY A 3 8.25 -42.22 17.60
C GLY A 3 8.97 -42.87 18.79
N ALA A 4 10.30 -42.68 18.90
CA ALA A 4 11.06 -43.19 20.03
C ALA A 4 10.68 -42.50 21.35
N CYS A 5 10.39 -41.20 21.31
CA CYS A 5 10.00 -40.39 22.48
C CYS A 5 8.58 -40.71 22.94
N VAL A 6 7.67 -41.01 22.00
CA VAL A 6 6.26 -41.31 22.25
C VAL A 6 6.08 -42.71 22.84
N GLY A 7 6.78 -43.72 22.32
CA GLY A 7 6.61 -45.13 22.71
C GLY A 7 5.32 -45.76 22.20
N MET A 8 5.07 -47.03 22.53
CA MET A 8 3.88 -47.77 22.07
C MET A 8 2.60 -47.03 22.49
N LYS A 9 1.84 -46.52 21.51
CA LYS A 9 0.60 -45.74 21.73
C LYS A 9 0.77 -44.57 22.72
N GLY A 10 1.95 -43.95 22.79
CA GLY A 10 2.19 -42.82 23.68
C GLY A 10 2.51 -43.18 25.13
N SER A 11 2.79 -44.45 25.45
CA SER A 11 3.01 -44.89 26.83
C SER A 11 4.11 -44.13 27.57
N ARG A 12 5.16 -43.69 26.87
CA ARG A 12 6.27 -42.94 27.46
C ARG A 12 5.87 -41.50 27.76
N VAL A 13 5.35 -40.79 26.76
CA VAL A 13 4.93 -39.38 26.93
C VAL A 13 3.78 -39.27 27.94
N GLN A 14 2.84 -40.21 27.95
CA GLN A 14 1.74 -40.21 28.94
C GLN A 14 2.22 -40.41 30.38
N SER A 15 3.30 -41.18 30.58
CA SER A 15 3.90 -41.33 31.91
C SER A 15 4.46 -39.99 32.41
N ILE A 16 5.16 -39.25 31.54
CA ILE A 16 5.71 -37.93 31.86
C ILE A 16 4.59 -36.91 32.10
N ILE A 17 3.55 -36.88 31.26
CA ILE A 17 2.38 -36.01 31.46
C ILE A 17 1.76 -36.25 32.85
N ARG A 18 1.70 -37.50 33.31
CA ARG A 18 1.17 -37.84 34.65
C ARG A 18 2.07 -37.31 35.77
N GLU A 19 3.39 -37.41 35.61
CA GLU A 19 4.36 -36.86 36.56
C GLU A 19 4.30 -35.33 36.64
N LEU A 20 4.10 -34.67 35.49
CA LEU A 20 3.90 -33.22 35.37
C LEU A 20 2.45 -32.77 35.66
N ARG A 21 1.69 -33.57 36.40
CA ARG A 21 0.34 -33.23 36.88
C ARG A 21 -0.66 -32.86 35.76
N GLY A 22 -0.49 -33.43 34.57
CA GLY A 22 -1.39 -33.24 33.44
C GLY A 22 -1.01 -32.11 32.49
N GLU A 23 0.20 -31.56 32.59
CA GLU A 23 0.72 -30.61 31.61
C GLU A 23 0.73 -31.20 30.19
N LYS A 24 0.29 -30.41 29.21
CA LYS A 24 0.21 -30.85 27.81
C LYS A 24 1.60 -30.76 27.18
N ILE A 25 2.04 -31.86 26.56
CA ILE A 25 3.33 -31.96 25.91
C ILE A 25 3.09 -32.34 24.46
N ASP A 26 3.58 -31.49 23.56
CA ASP A 26 3.62 -31.76 22.13
C ASP A 26 5.06 -32.11 21.73
N ILE A 27 5.20 -33.14 20.89
CA ILE A 27 6.50 -33.62 20.41
C ILE A 27 6.54 -33.41 18.91
N ILE A 28 7.46 -32.57 18.47
CA ILE A 28 7.61 -32.19 17.07
C ILE A 28 8.93 -32.73 16.51
N GLU A 29 9.03 -32.81 15.19
CA GLU A 29 10.30 -33.12 14.53
C GLU A 29 11.17 -31.87 14.47
N PHE A 30 12.44 -32.02 14.84
CA PHE A 30 13.43 -30.96 14.66
C PHE A 30 13.85 -30.90 13.19
N SER A 31 14.01 -29.68 12.68
CA SER A 31 14.53 -29.40 11.34
C SER A 31 15.50 -28.22 11.41
N ASP A 32 16.58 -28.29 10.65
CA ASP A 32 17.54 -27.16 10.51
C ASP A 32 16.96 -26.04 9.63
N ASP A 33 16.04 -26.38 8.72
CA ASP A 33 15.30 -25.39 7.93
C ASP A 33 14.22 -24.73 8.80
N LEU A 34 14.32 -23.40 8.96
CA LEU A 34 13.43 -22.59 9.80
C LEU A 34 11.97 -22.66 9.33
N VAL A 35 11.73 -22.75 8.02
CA VAL A 35 10.37 -22.82 7.46
C VAL A 35 9.70 -24.13 7.88
N THR A 36 10.37 -25.25 7.64
CA THR A 36 9.90 -26.59 8.03
C THR A 36 9.77 -26.72 9.55
N PHE A 37 10.71 -26.12 10.31
CA PHE A 37 10.67 -26.17 11.76
C PHE A 37 9.52 -25.32 12.34
N ALA A 38 9.24 -24.15 11.77
CA ALA A 38 8.09 -23.32 12.13
C ALA A 38 6.75 -24.01 11.86
N GLN A 39 6.62 -24.69 10.71
CA GLN A 39 5.45 -25.52 10.40
C GLN A 39 5.21 -26.62 11.44
N SER A 40 6.29 -27.25 11.90
CA SER A 40 6.21 -28.29 12.92
C SER A 40 5.90 -27.71 14.31
N ALA A 41 6.46 -26.54 14.64
CA ALA A 41 6.34 -25.92 15.96
C ALA A 41 4.98 -25.26 16.22
N LEU A 42 4.30 -24.76 15.18
CA LEU A 42 2.97 -24.15 15.31
C LEU A 42 1.82 -25.17 15.19
N ALA A 43 2.13 -26.44 14.97
CA ALA A 43 1.15 -27.52 14.99
C ALA A 43 0.34 -27.48 16.30
N PRO A 44 -1.00 -27.60 16.25
CA PRO A 44 -1.82 -28.19 15.18
C PRO A 44 -2.29 -27.22 14.06
N ALA A 45 -1.95 -25.94 14.13
CA ALA A 45 -2.39 -24.98 13.12
C ALA A 45 -1.74 -25.26 11.76
N LYS A 46 -2.52 -25.15 10.68
CA LYS A 46 -2.00 -25.25 9.31
C LYS A 46 -1.53 -23.89 8.84
N ILE A 47 -0.31 -23.86 8.31
CA ILE A 47 0.31 -22.65 7.80
C ILE A 47 0.18 -22.60 6.27
N THR A 48 -0.27 -21.48 5.73
CA THR A 48 -0.31 -21.24 4.28
C THR A 48 1.10 -20.89 3.78
N ARG A 49 1.76 -19.93 4.42
CA ARG A 49 3.05 -19.41 3.98
C ARG A 49 3.90 -18.94 5.15
N VAL A 50 5.22 -19.11 5.03
CA VAL A 50 6.21 -18.56 5.95
C VAL A 50 7.20 -17.75 5.14
N SER A 51 7.44 -16.51 5.57
CA SER A 51 8.53 -15.67 5.05
C SER A 51 9.54 -15.47 6.18
N VAL A 52 10.82 -15.62 5.86
CA VAL A 52 11.89 -15.46 6.84
C VAL A 52 12.67 -14.20 6.48
N THR A 53 12.76 -13.29 7.44
CA THR A 53 13.45 -12.02 7.28
C THR A 53 14.57 -11.92 8.32
N HIS A 54 15.79 -11.69 7.86
CA HIS A 54 16.95 -11.58 8.73
C HIS A 54 17.18 -10.12 9.12
N HIS A 55 16.44 -9.64 10.11
CA HIS A 55 16.64 -8.31 10.70
C HIS A 55 17.49 -8.40 11.98
N GLY A 56 18.81 -8.28 11.82
CA GLY A 56 19.77 -8.30 12.94
C GLY A 56 20.19 -9.71 13.37
N GLU A 57 20.48 -9.89 14.66
CA GLU A 57 20.99 -11.16 15.21
C GLU A 57 19.91 -12.25 15.34
N VAL A 58 18.64 -11.87 15.47
CA VAL A 58 17.53 -12.81 15.68
C VAL A 58 16.65 -12.83 14.43
N PRO A 59 16.39 -14.01 13.81
CA PRO A 59 15.53 -14.09 12.64
C PRO A 59 14.08 -13.72 12.98
N HIS A 60 13.41 -13.08 12.03
CA HIS A 60 11.99 -12.77 12.07
C HIS A 60 11.25 -13.69 11.10
N LEU A 61 10.16 -14.30 11.55
CA LEU A 61 9.31 -15.17 10.74
C LEU A 61 7.92 -14.55 10.65
N ASP A 62 7.52 -14.21 9.44
CA ASP A 62 6.17 -13.78 9.11
C ASP A 62 5.37 -14.99 8.63
N VAL A 63 4.38 -15.40 9.42
CA VAL A 63 3.58 -16.59 9.19
C VAL A 63 2.18 -16.18 8.79
N ILE A 64 1.75 -16.66 7.62
CA ILE A 64 0.42 -16.43 7.08
C ILE A 64 -0.40 -17.69 7.24
N VAL A 65 -1.59 -17.55 7.83
CA VAL A 65 -2.54 -18.63 8.07
C VAL A 65 -3.93 -18.26 7.54
N GLU A 66 -4.77 -19.26 7.34
CA GLU A 66 -6.21 -19.04 7.11
C GLU A 66 -6.85 -18.38 8.34
N ASP A 67 -7.89 -17.57 8.13
CA ASP A 67 -8.58 -16.82 9.19
C ASP A 67 -9.10 -17.74 10.31
N GLU A 68 -9.61 -18.91 9.94
CA GLU A 68 -10.11 -19.90 10.89
C GLU A 68 -9.00 -20.48 11.79
N GLN A 69 -7.76 -20.49 11.29
CA GLN A 69 -6.59 -21.04 11.99
C GLN A 69 -5.84 -20.00 12.81
N LEU A 70 -6.09 -18.70 12.64
CA LEU A 70 -5.39 -17.61 13.34
C LEU A 70 -5.44 -17.77 14.86
N SER A 71 -6.64 -18.02 15.40
CA SER A 71 -6.84 -18.21 16.84
C SER A 71 -6.10 -19.45 17.38
N LEU A 72 -6.05 -20.53 16.59
CA LEU A 72 -5.35 -21.75 16.95
C LEU A 72 -3.83 -21.57 16.90
N ALA A 73 -3.33 -20.88 15.89
CA ALA A 73 -1.90 -20.60 15.69
C ALA A 73 -1.34 -19.72 16.81
N ILE A 74 -2.06 -18.67 17.21
CA ILE A 74 -1.69 -17.82 18.36
C ILE A 74 -1.81 -18.63 19.67
N GLY A 75 -2.90 -19.38 19.83
CA GLY A 75 -3.21 -20.15 21.02
C GLY A 75 -3.70 -19.28 22.19
N LYS A 76 -4.11 -19.93 23.28
CA LYS A 76 -4.68 -19.24 24.44
C LYS A 76 -3.66 -18.28 25.06
N ARG A 77 -3.96 -16.97 25.04
CA ARG A 77 -3.06 -15.89 25.49
C ARG A 77 -1.71 -15.88 24.75
N GLY A 78 -1.68 -16.28 23.48
CA GLY A 78 -0.43 -16.33 22.72
C GLY A 78 0.53 -17.43 23.17
N GLN A 79 0.06 -18.42 23.93
CA GLN A 79 0.94 -19.45 24.47
C GLN A 79 1.63 -20.25 23.37
N ASN A 80 0.92 -20.58 22.29
CA ASN A 80 1.45 -21.43 21.22
C ASN A 80 2.57 -20.70 20.46
N VAL A 81 2.27 -19.49 19.95
CA VAL A 81 3.27 -18.66 19.26
C VAL A 81 4.47 -18.33 20.14
N ARG A 82 4.29 -18.11 21.44
CA ARG A 82 5.40 -17.83 22.36
C ARG A 82 6.30 -19.05 22.57
N LEU A 83 5.71 -20.23 22.74
CA LEU A 83 6.48 -21.47 22.87
C LEU A 83 7.23 -21.80 21.57
N ALA A 84 6.59 -21.60 20.42
CA ALA A 84 7.23 -21.78 19.12
C ALA A 84 8.40 -20.79 18.91
N ALA A 85 8.21 -19.51 19.26
CA ALA A 85 9.24 -18.48 19.17
C ALA A 85 10.46 -18.80 20.07
N GLU A 86 10.22 -19.24 21.31
CA GLU A 86 11.28 -19.66 22.23
C GLU A 86 12.00 -20.93 21.76
N LEU A 87 11.24 -21.90 21.21
CA LEU A 87 11.79 -23.16 20.70
C LEU A 87 12.67 -22.97 19.46
N ILE A 88 12.26 -22.08 18.55
CA ILE A 88 12.99 -21.78 17.31
C ILE A 88 14.12 -20.78 17.58
N GLY A 89 14.01 -19.98 18.64
CA GLY A 89 14.94 -18.87 18.90
C GLY A 89 14.73 -17.70 17.94
N ALA A 90 13.49 -17.48 17.51
CA ALA A 90 13.15 -16.50 16.50
C ALA A 90 11.91 -15.69 16.91
N LYS A 91 11.75 -14.49 16.35
CA LYS A 91 10.51 -13.72 16.52
C LYS A 91 9.52 -14.18 15.47
N ILE A 92 8.30 -14.53 15.89
CA ILE A 92 7.24 -15.01 15.00
C ILE A 92 6.08 -14.02 15.06
N ASP A 93 5.69 -13.49 13.91
CA ASP A 93 4.43 -12.77 13.72
C ASP A 93 3.46 -13.61 12.91
N ILE A 94 2.18 -13.63 13.29
CA ILE A 94 1.16 -14.46 12.66
C ILE A 94 0.04 -13.55 12.17
N LYS A 95 -0.22 -13.58 10.87
CA LYS A 95 -1.26 -12.79 10.20
C LYS A 95 -2.22 -13.70 9.44
N SER A 96 -3.46 -13.28 9.28
CA SER A 96 -4.39 -13.97 8.38
C SER A 96 -4.12 -13.56 6.92
N GLU A 97 -4.63 -14.35 5.98
CA GLU A 97 -4.61 -13.98 4.56
C GLU A 97 -5.42 -12.71 4.26
N THR A 98 -6.50 -12.47 5.00
CA THR A 98 -7.29 -11.24 4.87
C THR A 98 -6.51 -10.03 5.37
N ASP A 99 -5.90 -10.11 6.55
CA ASP A 99 -5.09 -9.04 7.12
C ASP A 99 -3.97 -8.62 6.16
N VAL A 100 -3.28 -9.60 5.55
CA VAL A 100 -2.20 -9.31 4.58
C VAL A 100 -2.75 -8.68 3.30
N LYS A 101 -3.91 -9.12 2.80
CA LYS A 101 -4.55 -8.53 1.62
C LYS A 101 -4.97 -7.08 1.88
N ASP A 102 -5.56 -6.82 3.04
CA ASP A 102 -5.99 -5.49 3.43
C ASP A 102 -4.79 -4.55 3.63
N GLU A 103 -3.72 -5.02 4.28
CA GLU A 103 -2.46 -4.27 4.40
C GLU A 103 -1.86 -3.91 3.03
N VAL A 104 -1.89 -4.85 2.06
CA VAL A 104 -1.38 -4.63 0.70
C VAL A 104 -2.29 -3.68 -0.07
N ALA A 105 -3.62 -3.82 0.05
CA ALA A 105 -4.59 -2.93 -0.58
C ALA A 105 -4.46 -1.50 -0.07
N ASP A 106 -4.33 -1.33 1.25
CA ASP A 106 -4.09 -0.03 1.88
C ASP A 106 -2.76 0.58 1.47
N ALA A 107 -1.69 -0.22 1.41
CA ALA A 107 -0.39 0.23 0.94
C ALA A 107 -0.45 0.71 -0.52
N LEU A 108 -1.13 -0.04 -1.39
CA LEU A 108 -1.32 0.31 -2.79
C LEU A 108 -2.18 1.57 -2.94
N ALA A 109 -3.27 1.69 -2.19
CA ALA A 109 -4.12 2.88 -2.17
C ALA A 109 -3.33 4.13 -1.77
N ARG A 110 -2.46 4.02 -0.75
CA ARG A 110 -1.56 5.13 -0.34
C ARG A 110 -0.52 5.47 -1.40
N MET A 111 0.06 4.47 -2.07
CA MET A 111 1.00 4.71 -3.17
C MET A 111 0.31 5.41 -4.34
N LEU A 112 -0.88 4.93 -4.75
CA LEU A 112 -1.69 5.57 -5.77
C LEU A 112 -2.08 6.99 -5.36
N GLN A 113 -2.48 7.21 -4.11
CA GLN A 113 -2.80 8.55 -3.60
C GLN A 113 -1.59 9.49 -3.60
N GLY A 114 -0.37 8.97 -3.42
CA GLY A 114 0.87 9.75 -3.57
C GLY A 114 1.16 10.19 -5.01
N VAL A 115 0.83 9.36 -6.00
CA VAL A 115 0.94 9.69 -7.43
C VAL A 115 -0.22 10.59 -7.89
N VAL A 116 -1.41 10.32 -7.35
CA VAL A 116 -2.66 11.07 -7.56
C VAL A 116 -2.66 12.38 -6.77
N SER A 117 -1.74 12.64 -5.83
CA SER A 117 -1.59 13.99 -5.26
C SER A 117 -0.95 14.99 -6.24
N GLN A 118 -0.41 14.51 -7.37
CA GLN A 118 -0.12 15.36 -8.54
C GLN A 118 -1.16 15.23 -9.66
N SER A 119 -2.18 14.39 -9.47
CA SER A 119 -3.24 14.12 -10.45
C SER A 119 -4.44 13.50 -9.74
N GLY A 120 -5.09 14.29 -8.87
CA GLY A 120 -6.29 13.86 -8.13
C GLY A 120 -7.32 13.39 -9.13
N PRO A 121 -8.32 12.55 -8.78
CA PRO A 121 -9.55 12.62 -9.55
C PRO A 121 -9.94 14.10 -9.50
N ARG A 122 -9.82 14.81 -10.63
CA ARG A 122 -10.43 16.14 -10.79
C ARG A 122 -11.86 15.89 -10.34
N GLN A 123 -12.21 16.37 -9.14
CA GLN A 123 -13.62 16.45 -8.76
C GLN A 123 -14.28 17.02 -9.97
N ALA A 124 -15.17 16.22 -10.58
CA ALA A 124 -15.76 16.53 -11.87
C ALA A 124 -16.08 18.01 -11.85
N ASP A 125 -15.49 18.78 -12.77
CA ASP A 125 -15.66 20.22 -12.87
C ASP A 125 -17.16 20.49 -12.84
N VAL A 126 -17.68 20.81 -11.65
CA VAL A 126 -19.11 21.07 -11.47
C VAL A 126 -19.28 22.41 -12.16
N GLU A 127 -19.80 22.36 -13.38
CA GLU A 127 -20.24 23.55 -14.10
C GLU A 127 -21.33 24.18 -13.25
N ILE A 128 -20.99 25.31 -12.64
CA ILE A 128 -21.93 26.10 -11.89
C ILE A 128 -22.54 27.13 -12.82
N ASP A 129 -23.85 27.28 -12.76
CA ASP A 129 -24.54 28.43 -13.33
C ASP A 129 -24.17 29.70 -12.55
N LEU A 130 -23.08 30.35 -12.96
CA LEU A 130 -22.53 31.58 -12.37
C LEU A 130 -23.53 32.74 -12.29
N THR A 131 -24.66 32.66 -13.00
CA THR A 131 -25.76 33.63 -12.97
C THR A 131 -26.60 33.55 -11.70
N GLU A 132 -26.50 32.48 -10.91
CA GLU A 132 -27.17 32.35 -9.62
C GLU A 132 -26.44 33.08 -8.49
N ILE A 133 -25.19 33.49 -8.73
CA ILE A 133 -24.38 34.18 -7.74
C ILE A 133 -24.90 35.61 -7.54
N PRO A 134 -25.26 36.00 -6.30
CA PRO A 134 -25.74 37.34 -6.02
C PRO A 134 -24.71 38.41 -6.39
N GLY A 135 -25.04 39.25 -7.38
CA GLY A 135 -24.18 40.35 -7.83
C GLY A 135 -23.30 40.04 -9.04
N VAL A 136 -23.32 38.81 -9.56
CA VAL A 136 -22.68 38.47 -10.84
C VAL A 136 -23.67 38.73 -11.98
N GLY A 137 -23.38 39.73 -12.81
CA GLY A 137 -24.14 39.97 -14.03
C GLY A 137 -23.72 39.03 -15.16
N ALA A 138 -24.56 38.83 -16.18
CA ALA A 138 -24.25 37.98 -17.34
C ALA A 138 -22.88 38.29 -18.00
N LYS A 139 -22.46 39.57 -18.00
CA LYS A 139 -21.15 39.99 -18.51
C LYS A 139 -19.98 39.58 -17.61
N THR A 140 -20.19 39.58 -16.30
CA THR A 140 -19.18 39.17 -15.31
C THR A 140 -19.06 37.64 -15.27
N ALA A 141 -20.17 36.92 -15.44
CA ALA A 141 -20.17 35.46 -15.59
C ALA A 141 -19.41 35.00 -16.84
N GLU A 142 -19.63 35.67 -17.98
CA GLU A 142 -18.89 35.39 -19.22
C GLU A 142 -17.39 35.72 -19.07
N ALA A 143 -17.05 36.80 -18.37
CA ALA A 143 -15.66 37.15 -18.07
C ALA A 143 -14.98 36.10 -17.17
N LEU A 144 -15.67 35.60 -16.13
CA LEU A 144 -15.18 34.53 -15.26
C LEU A 144 -15.00 33.21 -16.02
N GLN A 145 -15.92 32.87 -16.94
CA GLN A 145 -15.76 31.69 -17.80
C GLN A 145 -14.57 31.84 -18.77
N ALA A 146 -14.39 33.03 -19.37
CA ALA A 146 -13.29 33.30 -20.29
C ALA A 146 -11.91 33.22 -19.61
N THR A 147 -11.83 33.51 -18.31
CA THR A 147 -10.60 33.38 -17.51
C THR A 147 -10.39 31.98 -16.93
N GLY A 148 -11.30 31.02 -17.18
CA GLY A 148 -11.22 29.66 -16.65
C GLY A 148 -11.73 29.50 -15.21
N LEU A 149 -12.40 30.52 -14.66
CA LEU A 149 -13.05 30.51 -13.35
C LEU A 149 -14.53 30.08 -13.44
N GLY A 150 -14.83 29.23 -14.42
CA GLY A 150 -16.19 28.74 -14.69
C GLY A 150 -16.65 27.58 -13.81
N THR A 151 -15.76 27.05 -12.97
CA THR A 151 -16.00 25.86 -12.16
C THR A 151 -15.92 26.18 -10.68
N LEU A 152 -16.68 25.44 -9.87
CA LEU A 152 -16.68 25.62 -8.41
C LEU A 152 -15.27 25.56 -7.83
N ASN A 153 -14.51 24.57 -8.26
CA ASN A 153 -13.15 24.33 -7.76
C ASN A 153 -12.20 25.47 -8.14
N ALA A 154 -12.32 26.01 -9.36
CA ALA A 154 -11.51 27.16 -9.78
C ALA A 154 -11.81 28.42 -8.96
N LEU A 155 -13.06 28.61 -8.52
CA LEU A 155 -13.43 29.74 -7.64
C LEU A 155 -12.96 29.56 -6.20
N LEU A 156 -12.84 28.32 -5.71
CA LEU A 156 -12.33 28.01 -4.37
C LEU A 156 -10.81 28.12 -4.27
N GLU A 157 -10.11 27.76 -5.35
CA GLU A 157 -8.65 27.89 -5.45
C GLU A 157 -8.21 29.32 -5.78
N ALA A 158 -9.06 30.12 -6.42
CA ALA A 158 -8.77 31.51 -6.75
C ALA A 158 -8.65 32.38 -5.51
N SER A 159 -7.64 33.26 -5.50
CA SER A 159 -7.49 34.26 -4.45
C SER A 159 -8.36 35.50 -4.72
N ALA A 160 -8.52 36.33 -3.68
CA ALA A 160 -9.21 37.61 -3.81
C ALA A 160 -8.57 38.51 -4.87
N GLU A 161 -7.27 38.40 -5.09
CA GLU A 161 -6.51 39.19 -6.05
C GLU A 161 -6.83 38.73 -7.49
N ASP A 162 -6.83 37.41 -7.74
CA ASP A 162 -7.15 36.81 -9.04
C ASP A 162 -8.57 37.16 -9.49
N LEU A 163 -9.51 37.19 -8.55
CA LEU A 163 -10.90 37.56 -8.83
C LEU A 163 -11.05 39.05 -9.16
N THR A 164 -10.25 39.93 -8.56
CA THR A 164 -10.30 41.37 -8.85
C THR A 164 -9.63 41.77 -10.16
N GLU A 165 -8.82 40.89 -10.75
CA GLU A 165 -8.23 41.09 -12.07
C GLU A 165 -9.27 40.92 -13.21
N VAL A 166 -10.38 40.24 -12.91
CA VAL A 166 -11.48 40.02 -13.86
C VAL A 166 -12.29 41.31 -14.06
N GLU A 167 -12.49 41.67 -15.33
CA GLU A 167 -13.24 42.87 -15.71
C GLU A 167 -14.69 42.82 -15.20
N GLY A 168 -15.03 43.70 -14.26
CA GLY A 168 -16.36 43.79 -13.66
C GLY A 168 -16.50 43.12 -12.29
N VAL A 169 -15.42 42.58 -11.70
CA VAL A 169 -15.40 42.07 -10.32
C VAL A 169 -14.73 43.07 -9.39
N GLY A 170 -15.52 43.70 -8.51
CA GLY A 170 -14.98 44.53 -7.43
C GLY A 170 -14.60 43.70 -6.20
N PRO A 171 -13.80 44.25 -5.25
CA PRO A 171 -13.35 43.53 -4.05
C PRO A 171 -14.50 42.99 -3.19
N LYS A 172 -15.62 43.73 -3.12
CA LYS A 172 -16.84 43.28 -2.43
C LYS A 172 -17.53 42.12 -3.14
N LEU A 173 -17.47 42.07 -4.47
CA LEU A 173 -18.07 41.00 -5.26
C LEU A 173 -17.19 39.73 -5.18
N ALA A 174 -15.87 39.87 -5.22
CA ALA A 174 -14.93 38.78 -5.01
C ALA A 174 -15.15 38.08 -3.66
N GLU A 175 -15.29 38.84 -2.57
CA GLU A 175 -15.63 38.29 -1.24
C GLU A 175 -16.96 37.54 -1.24
N THR A 176 -17.97 38.08 -1.95
CA THR A 176 -19.30 37.46 -2.06
C THR A 176 -19.27 36.16 -2.86
N ILE A 177 -18.48 36.11 -3.95
CA ILE A 177 -18.27 34.92 -4.77
C ILE A 177 -17.57 33.84 -3.94
N MET A 178 -16.51 34.18 -3.21
CA MET A 178 -15.78 33.23 -2.36
C MET A 178 -16.64 32.69 -1.21
N SER A 179 -17.47 33.53 -0.58
CA SER A 179 -18.41 33.04 0.44
C SER A 179 -19.46 32.11 -0.15
N TRP A 180 -19.98 32.46 -1.32
CA TRP A 180 -20.99 31.66 -2.01
C TRP A 180 -20.42 30.31 -2.46
N ALA A 181 -19.20 30.27 -3.00
CA ALA A 181 -18.53 29.05 -3.41
C ALA A 181 -18.31 28.07 -2.24
N ARG A 182 -17.93 28.59 -1.06
CA ARG A 182 -17.76 27.76 0.16
C ARG A 182 -19.09 27.20 0.67
N ASP A 183 -20.13 28.04 0.69
CA ASP A 183 -21.47 27.61 1.11
C ASP A 183 -22.05 26.55 0.14
N GLU A 184 -21.76 26.68 -1.16
CA GLU A 184 -22.18 25.72 -2.19
C GLU A 184 -21.44 24.38 -2.07
N GLU A 185 -20.13 24.39 -1.80
CA GLU A 185 -19.34 23.18 -1.52
C GLU A 185 -19.87 22.44 -0.28
N ASP A 186 -20.15 23.18 0.80
CA ASP A 186 -20.71 22.61 2.03
C ASP A 186 -22.11 22.02 1.81
N ARG A 187 -22.92 22.63 0.94
CA ARG A 187 -24.24 22.11 0.55
C ARG A 187 -24.11 20.78 -0.21
N LEU A 188 -23.27 20.74 -1.24
CA LEU A 188 -23.03 19.52 -2.02
C LEU A 188 -22.46 18.39 -1.16
N ARG A 189 -21.60 18.74 -0.21
CA ARG A 189 -21.08 17.79 0.78
C ARG A 189 -22.17 17.23 1.69
N GLN A 190 -23.08 18.08 2.19
CA GLN A 190 -24.22 17.63 2.98
C GLN A 190 -25.21 16.79 2.16
N GLU A 191 -25.38 17.09 0.88
CA GLU A 191 -26.20 16.28 -0.04
C GLU A 191 -25.57 14.90 -0.29
N ALA A 192 -24.25 14.82 -0.46
CA ALA A 192 -23.54 13.54 -0.53
C ALA A 192 -23.65 12.73 0.77
N ASP A 193 -23.52 13.38 1.92
CA ASP A 193 -23.64 12.74 3.24
C ASP A 193 -25.08 12.30 3.53
N THR A 194 -26.10 13.06 3.10
CA THR A 194 -27.52 12.70 3.29
C THR A 194 -28.00 11.66 2.28
N ALA A 195 -27.48 11.65 1.05
CA ALA A 195 -27.69 10.57 0.08
C ALA A 195 -27.11 9.24 0.59
N SER A 196 -25.95 9.27 1.26
CA SER A 196 -25.35 8.12 1.93
C SER A 196 -26.20 7.56 3.08
N VAL A 197 -27.10 8.34 3.68
CA VAL A 197 -27.97 7.92 4.79
C VAL A 197 -29.37 7.50 4.32
N ALA A 198 -29.83 8.00 3.15
CA ALA A 198 -31.12 7.65 2.57
C ALA A 198 -31.13 6.33 1.79
N GLU A 199 -29.98 5.84 1.30
CA GLU A 199 -29.82 4.49 0.74
C GLU A 199 -29.45 3.44 1.79
N GLY A 200 -30.11 3.50 2.95
CA GLY A 200 -30.09 2.44 3.94
C GLY A 200 -31.25 1.46 3.71
N PHE A 201 -30.92 0.24 3.27
CA PHE A 201 -31.68 -1.03 3.34
C PHE A 201 -32.44 -1.53 2.09
N GLU A 202 -31.69 -2.12 1.14
CA GLU A 202 -32.03 -3.46 0.64
C GLU A 202 -30.84 -4.40 0.85
N VAL A 203 -31.08 -5.46 1.64
CA VAL A 203 -30.19 -6.62 1.76
C VAL A 203 -30.44 -7.48 0.54
N VAL A 204 -29.62 -7.32 -0.51
CA VAL A 204 -29.49 -8.31 -1.59
C VAL A 204 -28.01 -8.37 -1.99
N GLU A 205 -27.47 -9.58 -1.82
CA GLU A 205 -26.20 -10.16 -2.29
C GLU A 205 -25.07 -9.20 -2.68
N GLU A 206 -23.96 -9.35 -1.95
CA GLU A 206 -22.63 -8.87 -2.31
C GLU A 206 -22.38 -9.01 -3.82
N PRO A 207 -21.83 -7.97 -4.51
CA PRO A 207 -21.27 -8.20 -5.82
C PRO A 207 -20.09 -9.14 -5.63
N SER A 208 -20.31 -10.39 -6.04
CA SER A 208 -19.35 -11.45 -6.25
C SER A 208 -17.90 -10.97 -6.14
N THR A 209 -17.27 -11.41 -5.06
CA THR A 209 -15.81 -11.55 -4.97
C THR A 209 -15.25 -11.98 -6.33
N PRO A 210 -14.21 -11.33 -6.88
CA PRO A 210 -13.42 -11.95 -7.92
C PRO A 210 -12.82 -13.22 -7.30
N THR A 211 -13.43 -14.36 -7.61
CA THR A 211 -12.96 -15.67 -7.20
C THR A 211 -11.55 -15.88 -7.75
N MET A 212 -10.68 -16.49 -6.93
CA MET A 212 -9.30 -16.89 -7.26
C MET A 212 -9.19 -17.83 -8.47
N ALA A 213 -9.39 -17.31 -9.67
CA ALA A 213 -9.00 -17.96 -10.93
C ALA A 213 -8.28 -17.01 -11.88
N ASP A 214 -8.06 -15.76 -11.49
CA ASP A 214 -7.33 -14.81 -12.31
C ASP A 214 -5.83 -14.96 -11.99
N ASP A 215 -5.21 -16.00 -12.58
CA ASP A 215 -3.75 -16.10 -12.74
C ASP A 215 -3.17 -14.76 -13.26
N ASP A 216 -3.98 -14.00 -13.99
CA ASP A 216 -3.69 -12.65 -14.48
C ASP A 216 -3.45 -11.62 -13.36
N PHE A 217 -4.12 -11.70 -12.20
CA PHE A 217 -3.90 -10.72 -11.12
C PHE A 217 -2.56 -10.94 -10.42
N MET A 218 -2.21 -12.19 -10.12
CA MET A 218 -0.91 -12.53 -9.53
C MET A 218 0.24 -12.36 -10.52
N ALA A 219 0.01 -12.64 -11.80
CA ALA A 219 0.98 -12.37 -12.86
C ALA A 219 1.18 -10.86 -13.09
N ALA A 220 0.11 -10.06 -13.06
CA ALA A 220 0.20 -8.60 -13.15
C ALA A 220 0.93 -8.00 -11.95
N LEU A 221 0.65 -8.48 -10.74
CA LEU A 221 1.33 -8.04 -9.52
C LEU A 221 2.82 -8.42 -9.53
N SER A 222 3.15 -9.64 -9.96
CA SER A 222 4.55 -10.09 -10.09
C SER A 222 5.32 -9.31 -11.15
N ARG A 223 4.68 -8.99 -12.28
CA ARG A 223 5.27 -8.17 -13.35
C ARG A 223 5.46 -6.72 -12.92
N ALA A 224 4.50 -6.14 -12.20
CA ALA A 224 4.60 -4.78 -11.68
C ALA A 224 5.74 -4.66 -10.65
N PHE A 225 5.94 -5.67 -9.81
CA PHE A 225 7.07 -5.72 -8.87
C PHE A 225 8.43 -5.81 -9.58
N GLN A 226 8.54 -6.67 -10.59
CA GLN A 226 9.77 -6.82 -11.39
C GLN A 226 10.09 -5.57 -12.23
N GLU A 227 9.08 -4.91 -12.78
CA GLU A 227 9.25 -3.66 -13.54
C GLU A 227 9.67 -2.49 -12.62
N SER A 228 9.17 -2.46 -11.38
CA SER A 228 9.58 -1.49 -10.36
C SER A 228 11.05 -1.66 -9.93
N GLU A 229 11.50 -2.89 -9.66
CA GLU A 229 12.91 -3.18 -9.37
C GLU A 229 13.83 -2.83 -10.55
N ALA A 230 13.42 -3.12 -11.78
CA ALA A 230 14.19 -2.80 -12.99
C ALA A 230 14.30 -1.29 -13.25
N LEU A 231 13.26 -0.51 -12.91
CA LEU A 231 13.28 0.95 -12.98
C LEU A 231 14.18 1.56 -11.90
N GLN A 232 14.16 1.02 -10.68
CA GLN A 232 15.04 1.44 -9.60
C GLN A 232 16.51 1.12 -9.90
N ALA A 233 16.80 -0.04 -10.52
CA ALA A 233 18.14 -0.39 -10.96
C ALA A 233 18.66 0.53 -12.09
N ARG A 234 17.79 0.94 -13.02
CA ARG A 234 18.15 1.89 -14.10
C ARG A 234 18.40 3.30 -13.63
N LEU A 235 17.74 3.73 -12.55
CA LEU A 235 17.99 5.04 -11.94
C LEU A 235 19.33 5.10 -11.18
N ALA A 236 19.86 3.95 -10.75
CA ALA A 236 21.11 3.87 -9.99
C ALA A 236 22.39 3.91 -10.86
N ASP A 237 22.27 3.74 -12.18
CA ASP A 237 23.40 3.57 -13.11
C ASP A 237 23.75 4.83 -13.94
N ASN A 238 23.26 6.01 -13.56
CA ASN A 238 23.66 7.28 -14.19
C ASN A 238 24.60 8.07 -13.28
N PRO A 239 25.91 7.79 -13.27
CA PRO A 239 26.87 8.64 -12.57
C PRO A 239 26.98 9.96 -13.33
N LEU A 240 26.97 11.05 -12.56
CA LEU A 240 27.09 12.42 -13.05
C LEU A 240 28.23 12.56 -14.08
N ALA A 241 27.90 13.10 -15.25
CA ALA A 241 28.88 13.62 -16.19
C ALA A 241 29.54 14.85 -15.56
N ASP A 242 30.75 14.62 -15.05
CA ASP A 242 31.71 15.60 -14.55
C ASP A 242 32.21 16.45 -15.72
N GLU A 243 32.00 17.77 -15.65
CA GLU A 243 32.56 18.72 -16.60
C GLU A 243 34.06 18.90 -16.30
N GLY A 244 34.90 18.16 -17.03
CA GLY A 244 36.36 18.35 -17.03
C GLY A 244 36.81 19.31 -18.12
N GLU A 245 37.47 20.39 -17.71
CA GLU A 245 38.20 21.36 -18.55
C GLU A 245 39.23 20.67 -19.48
N PRO A 246 39.51 21.21 -20.69
CA PRO A 246 40.50 20.62 -21.58
C PRO A 246 41.89 21.22 -21.29
N GLU A 247 42.77 20.45 -20.66
CA GLU A 247 44.22 20.68 -20.75
C GLU A 247 44.78 20.07 -22.04
N ALA A 248 45.50 20.90 -22.77
CA ALA A 248 46.32 20.57 -23.92
C ALA A 248 47.43 19.58 -23.53
N ASP A 249 47.77 18.63 -24.41
CA ASP A 249 49.10 18.62 -25.03
C ASP A 249 49.32 17.45 -26.00
N ALA A 250 49.97 17.82 -27.11
CA ALA A 250 50.97 17.08 -27.88
C ALA A 250 50.60 15.73 -28.51
N GLU A 251 50.24 15.80 -29.80
CA GLU A 251 50.52 14.76 -30.79
C GLU A 251 52.04 14.49 -30.86
N SER A 252 52.45 13.30 -30.43
CA SER A 252 53.67 12.65 -30.94
C SER A 252 53.25 11.57 -31.93
N THR A 253 53.28 11.89 -33.21
CA THR A 253 53.19 10.95 -34.31
C THR A 253 54.52 10.22 -34.46
N ASP A 254 54.53 8.89 -34.30
CA ASP A 254 55.57 8.05 -34.87
C ASP A 254 54.98 6.70 -35.29
N THR A 255 55.57 6.11 -36.33
CA THR A 255 55.22 4.92 -37.13
C THR A 255 54.26 5.17 -38.30
N ALA A 256 54.56 4.83 -39.57
CA ALA A 256 55.54 3.90 -40.13
C ALA A 256 55.84 4.19 -41.62
N SER A 257 57.01 3.67 -42.10
CA SER A 257 57.32 3.15 -43.46
C SER A 257 57.19 4.09 -44.67
N GLU A 258 57.92 4.03 -45.79
CA GLU A 258 59.14 3.41 -46.32
C GLU A 258 59.26 4.02 -47.74
N HIS A 259 60.49 4.29 -48.22
CA HIS A 259 60.96 4.27 -49.63
C HIS A 259 60.06 4.81 -50.78
N ASP A 260 60.51 5.84 -51.50
CA ASP A 260 61.09 5.69 -52.86
C ASP A 260 61.75 7.01 -53.35
N GLU A 261 62.83 6.82 -54.14
CA GLU A 261 63.67 7.77 -54.94
C GLU A 261 64.44 8.94 -54.30
#